data_AF-A0A656G8K2-F1
#
_entry.id   AF-A0A656G8K2-F1
#
_cell.length_a   1.000
_cell.length_b   1.000
_cell.length_c   1.000
_cell.angle_alpha   90.00
_cell.angle_beta   90.00
_cell.angle_gamma   90.00
#
_symmetry.space_group_name_H-M   'P 1'
#
loop_
_entity.id
_entity.type
_entity.pdbx_description
1 polymer ?
#
loop_
_entity_poly.entity_id
_entity_poly.type
_entity_poly.pdbx_seq_one_letter_code
_entity_poly.pdbx_strand_id
1 'polypeptide(L)'
;MNYWAEWCGPCRTEVPEFNALSEQLKDKKVTVLGVNFDNLQGDELKNAANALGIKFTVLAQDPAEQYSLPPSEALPVTYISDDKGKM
;
A
#
# COMPACT_ATOMS: atom_id res chain seq x y z
N MET A 1 0.24 -1.32 5.82
CA MET A 1 0.44 -0.36 4.71
C MET A 1 1.60 -0.84 3.88
N ASN A 2 1.33 -1.29 2.65
CA ASN A 2 2.36 -1.72 1.70
C ASN A 2 2.69 -0.56 0.76
N TYR A 3 3.96 -0.19 0.68
CA TYR A 3 4.48 0.81 -0.24
C TYR A 3 4.88 0.15 -1.54
N TRP A 4 4.40 0.70 -2.65
CA TRP A 4 4.57 0.12 -3.99
C TRP A 4 4.79 1.18 -5.05
N ALA A 5 5.33 0.75 -6.19
CA ALA A 5 5.44 1.55 -7.40
C ALA A 5 5.26 0.65 -8.64
N GLU A 6 4.83 1.22 -9.77
CA GLU A 6 4.59 0.44 -11.00
C GLU A 6 5.88 -0.19 -11.55
N TRP A 7 7.00 0.52 -11.43
CA TRP A 7 8.32 0.05 -11.85
C TRP A 7 8.93 -0.99 -10.91
N CYS A 8 8.41 -1.14 -9.69
CA CYS A 8 8.92 -2.07 -8.70
C CYS A 8 8.63 -3.52 -9.09
N GLY A 9 9.67 -4.26 -9.48
CA GLY A 9 9.60 -5.68 -9.83
C GLY A 9 8.99 -6.55 -8.71
N PRO A 10 9.56 -6.56 -7.49
CA PRO A 10 9.04 -7.39 -6.41
C PRO A 10 7.61 -7.03 -5.98
N CYS A 11 7.23 -5.74 -6.01
CA CYS A 11 5.88 -5.28 -5.67
C CYS A 11 4.81 -5.98 -6.55
N ARG A 12 5.08 -6.16 -7.86
CA ARG A 12 4.18 -6.89 -8.77
C ARG A 12 3.90 -8.32 -8.32
N THR A 13 4.89 -8.97 -7.69
CA THR A 13 4.74 -10.32 -7.15
C THR A 13 3.94 -10.33 -5.85
N GLU A 14 4.04 -9.29 -5.02
CA GLU A 14 3.32 -9.20 -3.74
C GLU A 14 1.85 -8.77 -3.89
N VAL A 15 1.50 -7.98 -4.93
CA VAL A 15 0.13 -7.45 -5.10
C VAL A 15 -0.96 -8.55 -5.10
N PRO A 16 -0.83 -9.67 -5.82
CA PRO A 16 -1.81 -10.76 -5.75
C PRO A 16 -1.99 -11.33 -4.33
N GLU A 17 -0.91 -11.43 -3.55
CA GLU A 17 -0.95 -11.92 -2.17
C GLU A 17 -1.67 -10.93 -1.25
N PHE A 18 -1.39 -9.64 -1.38
CA PHE A 18 -2.10 -8.60 -0.63
C PHE A 18 -3.58 -8.47 -1.02
N ASN A 19 -3.91 -8.70 -2.30
CA ASN A 19 -5.30 -8.79 -2.74
C ASN A 19 -6.02 -9.95 -2.03
N ALA A 20 -5.41 -11.13 -1.99
CA ALA A 20 -5.97 -12.30 -1.32
C ALA A 20 -6.09 -12.06 0.21
N LEU A 21 -5.06 -11.47 0.82
CA LEU A 21 -5.07 -11.13 2.25
C LEU A 21 -6.17 -10.12 2.58
N SER A 22 -6.35 -9.08 1.76
CA SER A 22 -7.40 -8.08 1.95
C SER A 22 -8.78 -8.72 1.92
N GLU A 23 -9.03 -9.67 1.01
CA GLU A 23 -10.29 -10.41 0.94
C GLU A 23 -10.50 -11.30 2.16
N GLN A 24 -9.46 -12.01 2.63
CA GLN A 24 -9.51 -12.85 3.82
C GLN A 24 -9.79 -12.06 5.11
N LEU A 25 -9.35 -10.80 5.16
CA LEU A 25 -9.47 -9.93 6.32
C LEU A 25 -10.70 -9.02 6.29
N LYS A 26 -11.53 -9.04 5.24
CA LYS A 26 -12.68 -8.12 5.08
C LYS A 26 -13.66 -8.08 6.25
N ASP A 27 -13.84 -9.21 6.93
CA ASP A 27 -14.74 -9.36 8.09
C ASP A 27 -14.00 -9.24 9.44
N LYS A 28 -12.72 -8.83 9.41
CA LYS A 28 -11.86 -8.63 10.57
C LYS A 28 -11.63 -7.13 10.81
N LYS A 29 -11.12 -6.79 11.99
CA LYS A 29 -10.73 -5.40 12.35
C LYS A 29 -9.35 -5.01 11.79
N VAL A 30 -8.99 -5.52 10.61
CA VAL A 30 -7.68 -5.30 9.99
C VAL A 30 -7.90 -4.91 8.53
N THR A 31 -7.21 -3.86 8.09
CA THR A 31 -7.33 -3.34 6.72
C THR A 31 -5.97 -3.38 6.03
N VAL A 32 -5.93 -3.92 4.82
CA VAL A 32 -4.77 -3.81 3.94
C VAL A 32 -4.87 -2.50 3.17
N LEU A 33 -3.80 -1.71 3.23
CA LEU A 33 -3.71 -0.40 2.59
C LEU A 33 -2.46 -0.34 1.71
N GLY A 34 -2.60 0.22 0.52
CA GLY A 34 -1.51 0.54 -0.40
C GLY A 34 -1.13 2.01 -0.35
N VAL A 35 0.16 2.31 -0.44
CA VAL A 35 0.69 3.66 -0.59
C VAL A 35 1.57 3.68 -1.83
N ASN A 36 1.28 4.60 -2.75
CA ASN A 36 2.13 4.78 -3.92
C ASN A 36 3.37 5.58 -3.52
N PHE A 37 4.54 4.99 -3.73
CA PHE A 37 5.83 5.57 -3.34
C PHE A 37 6.18 6.84 -4.13
N ASP A 38 5.76 6.92 -5.39
CA ASP A 38 6.01 8.06 -6.26
C ASP A 38 5.06 9.25 -5.97
N ASN A 39 4.17 9.11 -4.96
CA ASN A 39 3.15 10.08 -4.56
C ASN A 39 2.24 10.54 -5.72
N LEU A 40 1.93 9.61 -6.64
CA LEU A 40 0.97 9.85 -7.72
C LEU A 40 -0.41 10.22 -7.16
N GLN A 41 -1.17 11.01 -7.92
CA GLN A 41 -2.49 11.50 -7.52
C GLN A 41 -3.53 11.31 -8.64
N GLY A 42 -4.81 11.34 -8.26
CA GLY A 42 -5.92 11.35 -9.22
C GLY A 42 -5.90 10.17 -10.21
N ASP A 43 -6.03 10.47 -11.49
CA ASP A 43 -6.07 9.46 -12.55
C ASP A 43 -4.75 8.71 -12.72
N GLU A 44 -3.61 9.35 -12.49
CA GLU A 44 -2.30 8.68 -12.57
C GLU A 44 -2.17 7.59 -11.51
N LEU A 45 -2.55 7.90 -10.26
CA LEU A 45 -2.58 6.92 -9.17
C LEU A 45 -3.51 5.75 -9.49
N LYS A 46 -4.70 6.07 -9.99
CA LYS A 46 -5.71 5.07 -10.36
C LYS A 46 -5.21 4.16 -11.48
N ASN A 47 -4.58 4.73 -12.49
CA ASN A 47 -4.04 3.98 -13.62
C ASN A 47 -2.89 3.06 -13.20
N ALA A 48 -1.97 3.54 -12.37
CA ALA A 48 -0.87 2.73 -11.85
C ALA A 48 -1.38 1.57 -10.97
N ALA A 49 -2.35 1.83 -10.09
CA ALA A 49 -2.98 0.79 -9.28
C ALA A 49 -3.69 -0.26 -10.13
N ASN A 50 -4.41 0.17 -11.17
CA ASN A 50 -5.07 -0.72 -12.13
C ASN A 50 -4.08 -1.56 -12.94
N ALA A 51 -2.96 -0.97 -13.38
CA ALA A 51 -1.92 -1.65 -14.14
C ALA A 51 -1.29 -2.80 -13.34
N LEU A 52 -1.17 -2.63 -12.02
CA LEU A 52 -0.70 -3.68 -11.10
C LEU A 52 -1.82 -4.64 -10.65
N GLY A 53 -3.08 -4.36 -10.96
CA GLY A 53 -4.23 -5.15 -10.53
C GLY A 53 -4.49 -5.08 -9.02
N ILE A 54 -4.17 -3.95 -8.38
CA ILE A 54 -4.45 -3.73 -6.95
C ILE A 54 -5.96 -3.68 -6.71
N LYS A 55 -6.43 -4.47 -5.75
CA LYS A 55 -7.84 -4.56 -5.32
C LYS A 55 -8.07 -4.10 -3.89
N PHE A 56 -7.02 -4.04 -3.08
CA PHE A 56 -7.08 -3.43 -1.74
C PHE A 56 -7.09 -1.90 -1.84
N THR A 57 -7.49 -1.23 -0.76
CA THR A 57 -7.60 0.23 -0.73
C THR A 57 -6.24 0.89 -0.93
N VAL A 58 -6.15 1.82 -1.88
CA VAL A 58 -4.97 2.68 -2.09
C VAL A 58 -5.24 4.04 -1.45
N LEU A 59 -4.31 4.51 -0.61
CA LEU A 59 -4.38 5.84 -0.03
C LEU A 59 -4.04 6.89 -1.08
N ALA A 60 -4.82 7.97 -1.11
CA ALA A 60 -4.55 9.10 -1.99
C ALA A 60 -3.31 9.88 -1.54
N GLN A 61 -3.08 9.99 -0.23
CA GLN A 61 -1.92 10.71 0.32
C GLN A 61 -1.06 9.75 1.13
N ASP A 62 0.26 9.95 1.01
CA ASP A 62 1.25 9.24 1.81
C ASP A 62 1.15 9.65 3.29
N PRO A 63 0.88 8.71 4.21
CA PRO A 63 0.73 9.01 5.63
C PRO A 63 2.07 9.01 6.40
N ALA A 64 3.23 8.91 5.73
CA ALA A 64 4.55 8.82 6.37
C ALA A 64 4.82 9.95 7.37
N GLU A 65 4.47 11.19 7.05
CA GLU A 65 4.65 12.33 7.95
C GLU A 65 3.79 12.19 9.22
N GLN A 66 2.50 11.83 9.04
CA GLN A 66 1.56 11.65 10.15
C GLN A 66 2.03 10.58 11.14
N TYR A 67 2.64 9.51 10.64
CA TYR A 67 3.14 8.40 11.47
C TYR A 67 4.63 8.49 11.80
N SER A 68 5.31 9.56 11.39
CA SER A 68 6.77 9.73 11.56
C SER A 68 7.56 8.52 11.06
N LEU A 69 7.13 7.96 9.92
CA LEU A 69 7.79 6.80 9.32
C LEU A 69 9.18 7.19 8.79
N PRO A 70 10.17 6.30 8.90
CA PRO A 70 11.46 6.55 8.27
C PRO A 70 11.30 6.60 6.75
N PRO A 71 12.07 7.45 6.05
CA PRO A 71 12.11 7.43 4.61
C PRO A 71 12.55 6.03 4.15
N SER A 72 11.79 5.46 3.23
CA SER A 72 12.13 4.16 2.67
C SER A 72 13.15 4.33 1.55
N GLU A 73 14.33 3.72 1.69
CA GLU A 73 15.35 3.73 0.64
C GLU A 73 15.15 2.63 -0.42
N ALA A 74 14.19 1.72 -0.17
CA ALA A 74 13.91 0.58 -1.04
C ALA A 74 12.42 0.28 -1.11
N LEU A 75 12.03 -0.47 -2.14
CA LEU A 75 10.69 -1.03 -2.29
C LEU A 75 10.75 -2.54 -2.54
N PRO A 76 9.72 -3.29 -2.12
CA PRO A 76 8.59 -2.86 -1.30
C PRO A 76 8.98 -2.68 0.18
N VAL A 77 8.14 -1.94 0.92
CA VAL A 77 8.16 -1.93 2.40
C VAL A 77 6.75 -2.05 2.93
N THR A 78 6.57 -2.83 3.99
CA THR A 78 5.27 -3.02 4.64
C THR A 78 5.35 -2.61 6.10
N TYR A 79 4.55 -1.62 6.48
CA TYR A 79 4.35 -1.20 7.87
C TYR A 79 3.06 -1.80 8.42
N ILE A 80 3.05 -2.20 9.69
CA ILE A 80 1.86 -2.73 10.37
C ILE A 80 1.58 -1.80 11.55
N SER A 81 0.36 -1.29 11.62
CA SER A 81 -0.09 -0.48 12.76
C SER A 81 -1.04 -1.29 13.63
N ASP A 82 -0.98 -1.08 14.94
CA ASP A 82 -2.02 -1.53 15.87
C ASP A 82 -3.28 -0.64 15.81
N ASP A 83 -4.28 -0.98 16.62
CA ASP A 83 -5.56 -0.27 16.71
C ASP A 83 -5.47 1.13 17.33
N LYS A 84 -4.29 1.51 17.86
CA LYS A 84 -3.98 2.83 18.41
C LYS A 84 -3.13 3.67 17.46
N GLY A 85 -2.85 3.19 16.26
CA GLY A 85 -2.04 3.90 15.28
C GLY A 85 -0.52 3.79 15.52
N LYS A 86 -0.08 2.86 16.38
CA LYS A 86 1.34 2.63 16.62
C LYS A 86 1.89 1.61 15.63
N MET A 87 3.00 1.97 14.99
CA MET A 87 3.75 1.15 14.03
C MET A 87 4.66 0.12 14.72
#